data_AF-A0A0R1VXT4-F1
#
_entry.id   AF-A0A0R1VXT4-F1
#
_cell.length_a   1.000
_cell.length_b   1.000
_cell.length_c   1.000
_cell.angle_alpha   90.00
_cell.angle_beta   90.00
_cell.angle_gamma   90.00
#
_symmetry.space_group_name_H-M   'P 1'
#
loop_
_entity.id
_entity.type
_entity.pdbx_description
1 polymer ?
#
loop_
_entity_poly.entity_id
_entity_poly.type
_entity_poly.pdbx_seq_one_letter_code
_entity_poly.pdbx_strand_id
1 'polypeptide(L)'
;MKIGYFTASTPITALSPRRFKRAQAFLNEKGIELVSGSLTGKTDGYRSGSIQARAAEVNALIHDPEVDVIMSTIGGMNTNAILPYLDFTCEQCSNGLRCVYNWRY
;
A
#
# COMPACT_ATOMS: atom_id res chain seq x y z
N MET A 1 1.16 3.28 16.32
CA MET A 1 1.80 2.75 15.08
C MET A 1 0.85 3.01 13.94
N LYS A 2 1.33 3.68 12.89
CA LYS A 2 0.58 3.97 11.67
C LYS A 2 1.05 3.06 10.52
N ILE A 3 0.13 2.37 9.87
CA ILE A 3 0.42 1.54 8.69
C ILE A 3 -0.24 2.17 7.47
N GLY A 4 0.57 2.63 6.54
CA GLY A 4 0.14 3.04 5.21
C GLY A 4 -0.06 1.81 4.35
N TYR A 5 -1.22 1.69 3.69
CA TYR A 5 -1.45 0.57 2.77
C TYR A 5 -1.66 1.04 1.34
N PHE A 6 -1.10 0.29 0.40
CA PHE A 6 -1.13 0.61 -1.04
C PHE A 6 -1.49 -0.61 -1.88
N THR A 7 -1.95 -0.35 -3.10
CA THR A 7 -2.36 -1.40 -4.03
C THR A 7 -1.42 -1.46 -5.23
N ALA A 8 -0.41 -2.33 -5.14
CA ALA A 8 0.67 -2.45 -6.13
C ALA A 8 0.28 -3.20 -7.42
N SER A 9 -0.76 -4.04 -7.37
CA SER A 9 -1.19 -4.83 -8.53
C SER A 9 -2.71 -4.99 -8.56
N THR A 10 -3.24 -6.05 -7.94
CA THR A 10 -4.67 -6.39 -8.02
C THR A 10 -5.50 -5.43 -7.16
N PRO A 11 -6.59 -4.83 -7.68
CA PRO A 11 -7.42 -3.85 -6.96
C PRO A 11 -8.31 -4.49 -5.88
N ILE A 12 -7.73 -5.22 -4.93
CA ILE A 12 -8.47 -6.03 -3.97
C ILE A 12 -9.37 -5.21 -3.04
N THR A 13 -8.97 -3.97 -2.75
CA THR A 13 -9.74 -3.03 -1.94
C THR A 13 -11.10 -2.73 -2.58
N ALA A 14 -11.18 -2.78 -3.92
CA ALA A 14 -12.41 -2.67 -4.68
C ALA A 14 -13.07 -4.02 -4.98
N LEU A 15 -12.29 -5.07 -5.30
CA LEU A 15 -12.83 -6.38 -5.67
C LEU A 15 -13.40 -7.18 -4.50
N SER A 16 -12.91 -6.94 -3.27
CA SER A 16 -13.32 -7.69 -2.07
C SER A 16 -13.49 -6.77 -0.86
N PRO A 17 -14.41 -5.79 -0.92
CA PRO A 17 -14.54 -4.74 0.10
C PRO A 17 -14.92 -5.30 1.47
N ARG A 18 -15.69 -6.40 1.53
CA ARG A 18 -16.04 -7.06 2.80
C ARG A 18 -14.83 -7.67 3.50
N ARG A 19 -13.94 -8.32 2.75
CA ARG A 19 -12.70 -8.91 3.29
C ARG A 19 -11.72 -7.81 3.70
N PHE A 20 -11.63 -6.77 2.88
CA PHE A 20 -10.81 -5.60 3.17
C PHE A 20 -11.25 -4.92 4.48
N LYS A 21 -12.55 -4.60 4.64
CA LYS A 21 -13.10 -4.02 5.87
C LYS A 21 -12.84 -4.88 7.12
N ARG A 22 -12.94 -6.20 7.00
CA ARG A 22 -12.64 -7.12 8.12
C ARG A 22 -11.19 -6.98 8.60
N ALA A 23 -10.24 -6.96 7.69
CA ALA A 23 -8.83 -6.84 8.07
C ALA A 23 -8.47 -5.41 8.51
N GLN A 24 -9.15 -4.37 8.00
CA GLN A 24 -9.07 -3.03 8.58
C GLN A 24 -9.52 -3.02 10.04
N ALA A 25 -10.69 -3.61 10.32
CA ALA A 25 -11.23 -3.70 11.68
C ALA A 25 -10.28 -4.47 12.62
N PHE A 26 -9.70 -5.58 12.16
CA PHE A 26 -8.75 -6.37 12.93
C PHE A 26 -7.50 -5.56 13.31
N LEU A 27 -6.90 -4.81 12.38
CA LEU A 27 -5.71 -4.01 12.68
C LEU A 27 -6.06 -2.83 13.61
N ASN A 28 -7.19 -2.16 13.37
CA ASN A 28 -7.67 -1.09 14.24
C ASN A 28 -7.91 -1.58 15.68
N GLU A 29 -8.47 -2.80 15.86
CA GLU A 29 -8.66 -3.42 17.17
C GLU A 29 -7.33 -3.70 17.89
N LYS A 30 -6.24 -3.90 17.15
CA LYS A 30 -4.88 -4.02 17.71
C LYS A 30 -4.22 -2.67 18.02
N GLY A 31 -4.93 -1.55 17.89
CA GLY A 31 -4.41 -0.21 18.13
C GLY A 31 -3.50 0.31 17.01
N ILE A 32 -3.60 -0.28 15.82
CA ILE A 32 -2.89 0.18 14.63
C ILE A 32 -3.78 1.17 13.88
N GLU A 33 -3.24 2.34 13.57
CA GLU A 33 -3.92 3.32 12.73
C GLU A 33 -3.58 3.05 11.26
N LEU A 34 -4.57 3.11 10.37
CA LEU A 34 -4.40 2.79 8.96
C LEU A 34 -4.50 4.04 8.08
N VAL A 35 -3.49 4.25 7.25
CA VAL A 35 -3.42 5.36 6.28
C VAL A 35 -3.69 4.81 4.87
N SER A 36 -4.72 5.33 4.20
CA SER A 36 -5.13 4.83 2.90
C SER A 36 -4.30 5.40 1.76
N GLY A 37 -3.73 4.54 0.92
CA GLY A 37 -3.17 4.93 -0.37
C GLY A 37 -4.23 5.52 -1.32
N SER A 38 -3.79 6.38 -2.23
CA SER A 38 -4.64 7.15 -3.15
C SER A 38 -5.45 6.31 -4.15
N LEU A 39 -5.12 5.03 -4.33
CA LEU A 39 -5.80 4.05 -5.18
C LEU A 39 -6.71 3.10 -4.41
N THR A 40 -6.89 3.31 -3.10
CA THR A 40 -7.83 2.53 -2.30
C THR A 40 -9.24 2.61 -2.88
N GLY A 41 -9.84 1.45 -3.16
CA GLY A 41 -11.19 1.36 -3.72
C GLY A 41 -11.28 1.67 -5.22
N LYS A 42 -10.17 1.95 -5.90
CA LYS A 42 -10.12 2.20 -7.35
C LYS A 42 -9.84 0.93 -8.15
N THR A 43 -10.33 0.91 -9.38
CA THR A 43 -10.09 -0.15 -10.37
C THR A 43 -9.73 0.48 -11.71
N ASP A 44 -8.81 -0.16 -12.42
CA ASP A 44 -8.44 0.10 -13.81
C ASP A 44 -8.31 -1.27 -14.50
N GLY A 45 -9.47 -1.83 -14.87
CA GLY A 45 -9.58 -3.21 -15.35
C GLY A 45 -9.10 -4.23 -14.31
N TYR A 46 -8.02 -4.96 -14.63
CA TYR A 46 -7.42 -5.96 -13.74
C TYR A 46 -6.37 -5.37 -12.76
N ARG A 47 -6.15 -4.05 -12.80
CA ARG A 47 -5.16 -3.32 -11.99
C ARG A 47 -5.85 -2.26 -11.12
N SER A 48 -5.11 -1.69 -10.17
CA SER A 48 -5.55 -0.54 -9.36
C SER A 48 -5.36 0.82 -10.02
N GLY A 49 -4.56 0.89 -11.08
CA GLY A 49 -4.29 2.12 -11.84
C GLY A 49 -3.07 1.98 -12.76
N SER A 50 -2.72 3.08 -13.42
CA SER A 50 -1.51 3.18 -14.25
C SER A 50 -0.24 2.89 -13.44
N ILE A 51 0.88 2.61 -14.13
CA ILE A 51 2.18 2.38 -13.48
C ILE A 51 2.57 3.62 -12.65
N GLN A 52 2.40 4.81 -13.22
CA GLN A 52 2.71 6.08 -12.59
C GLN A 52 1.83 6.34 -11.36
N ALA A 53 0.54 6.04 -11.44
CA ALA A 53 -0.37 6.23 -10.31
C ALA A 53 -0.04 5.28 -9.14
N ARG A 54 0.31 4.02 -9.45
CA ARG A 54 0.75 3.05 -8.43
C ARG A 54 2.10 3.43 -7.81
N ALA A 55 3.05 3.92 -8.61
CA ALA A 55 4.32 4.42 -8.10
C ALA A 55 4.13 5.67 -7.22
N ALA A 56 3.27 6.61 -7.65
CA ALA A 56 2.95 7.81 -6.89
C ALA A 56 2.29 7.49 -5.54
N GLU A 57 1.38 6.50 -5.49
CA GLU A 57 0.80 6.02 -4.24
C GLU A 57 1.87 5.50 -3.27
N VAL A 58 2.82 4.71 -3.76
CA VAL A 58 3.91 4.18 -2.93
C VAL A 58 4.84 5.29 -2.46
N ASN A 59 5.26 6.18 -3.36
CA ASN A 59 6.15 7.29 -3.02
C ASN A 59 5.49 8.24 -2.00
N ALA A 60 4.19 8.51 -2.12
CA ALA A 60 3.46 9.33 -1.16
C ALA A 60 3.52 8.73 0.27
N LEU A 61 3.38 7.40 0.40
CA LEU A 61 3.47 6.72 1.69
C LEU A 61 4.92 6.61 2.21
N ILE A 62 5.91 6.49 1.31
CA ILE A 62 7.33 6.50 1.67
C ILE A 62 7.76 7.85 2.25
N HIS A 63 7.20 8.94 1.72
CA HIS A 63 7.53 10.31 2.14
C HIS A 63 6.69 10.81 3.31
N ASP A 64 5.69 10.05 3.76
CA ASP A 64 4.87 10.42 4.90
C ASP A 64 5.61 10.11 6.22
N PRO A 65 6.10 11.13 6.97
CA PRO A 65 6.83 10.91 8.20
C PRO A 65 5.99 10.23 9.28
N GLU A 66 4.66 10.32 9.19
CA GLU A 66 3.76 9.68 10.16
C GLU A 66 3.59 8.18 9.92
N VAL A 67 3.95 7.64 8.75
CA VAL A 67 3.67 6.25 8.38
C VAL A 67 4.79 5.30 8.80
N ASP A 68 4.58 4.55 9.88
CA ASP A 68 5.55 3.60 10.44
C ASP A 68 5.84 2.37 9.58
N VAL A 69 4.88 1.90 8.80
CA VAL A 69 5.02 0.71 7.95
C VAL A 69 4.24 0.93 6.66
N ILE A 70 4.83 0.60 5.52
CA ILE A 70 4.11 0.53 4.25
C ILE A 70 3.75 -0.91 3.92
N MET A 71 2.47 -1.17 3.66
CA MET A 71 1.94 -2.52 3.50
C MET A 71 1.19 -2.68 2.18
N SER A 72 1.51 -3.72 1.43
CA SER A 72 0.77 -4.03 0.21
C SER A 72 -0.57 -4.71 0.55
N THR A 73 -1.67 -4.21 -0.01
CA THR A 73 -3.01 -4.79 0.22
C THR A 73 -3.18 -6.18 -0.37
N ILE A 74 -2.40 -6.50 -1.41
CA ILE A 74 -2.22 -7.85 -1.96
C ILE A 74 -1.03 -7.83 -2.93
N GLY A 75 -0.43 -8.99 -3.16
CA GLY A 75 0.50 -9.22 -4.28
C GLY A 75 -0.18 -9.27 -5.65
N GLY A 76 0.57 -9.70 -6.65
CA GLY A 76 0.09 -9.90 -8.02
C GLY A 76 1.25 -10.02 -8.99
N MET A 77 0.98 -9.84 -10.28
CA MET A 77 1.99 -10.05 -11.34
C MET A 77 2.61 -8.75 -11.88
N ASN A 78 2.16 -7.56 -11.43
CA ASN A 78 2.53 -6.28 -12.05
C ASN A 78 3.31 -5.32 -11.13
N THR A 79 3.73 -5.77 -9.94
CA THR A 79 4.43 -4.92 -8.95
C THR A 79 5.86 -4.59 -9.38
N ASN A 80 6.51 -5.42 -10.19
CA ASN A 80 7.84 -5.13 -10.72
C ASN A 80 7.87 -3.88 -11.62
N ALA A 81 6.75 -3.54 -12.27
CA ALA A 81 6.68 -2.41 -13.20
C ALA A 81 6.83 -1.03 -12.53
N ILE A 82 6.62 -0.91 -11.22
CA ILE A 82 6.75 0.37 -10.51
C ILE A 82 8.19 0.65 -10.05
N LEU A 83 9.07 -0.35 -10.03
CA LEU A 83 10.43 -0.23 -9.50
C LEU A 83 11.24 0.94 -10.09
N PRO A 84 11.22 1.22 -11.41
CA PRO A 84 11.98 2.34 -11.98
C PRO A 84 11.46 3.72 -11.55
N TYR A 85 10.26 3.79 -10.97
CA TYR A 85 9.58 5.03 -10.60
C TYR A 85 9.51 5.24 -9.08
N LEU A 86 10.07 4.31 -8.30
CA LEU A 86 10.14 4.42 -6.85
C LEU A 86 11.26 5.38 -6.45
N ASP A 87 10.95 6.23 -5.48
CA ASP A 87 11.92 7.15 -4.92
C ASP A 87 12.72 6.47 -3.81
N PHE A 88 13.87 5.93 -4.19
CA PHE A 88 14.82 5.30 -3.26
C PHE A 88 15.72 6.31 -2.54
N THR A 89 15.63 7.61 -2.87
CA THR A 89 16.49 8.65 -2.28
C THR A 89 15.96 9.21 -0.97
N CYS A 90 14.83 8.68 -0.49
CA CYS A 90 14.20 9.02 0.78
C CYS A 90 15.18 8.83 1.98
N GLU A 91 15.46 9.91 2.70
CA GLU A 91 16.28 9.90 3.93
C GLU A 91 15.69 8.99 5.02
N GLN A 92 14.36 8.82 5.05
CA GLN A 92 13.69 7.94 6.02
C GLN A 92 13.96 6.45 5.75
N CYS A 93 14.31 6.05 4.52
CA CYS A 93 14.73 4.68 4.21
C CYS A 93 16.07 4.30 4.88
N SER A 94 16.89 5.28 5.27
CA SER A 94 18.19 5.06 5.94
C SER A 94 18.06 4.68 7.42
N ASN A 95 16.93 4.99 8.07
CA ASN A 95 16.68 4.72 9.50
C ASN A 95 16.01 3.36 9.81
N GLY A 96 16.03 2.43 8.86
CA GLY A 96 15.49 1.08 9.02
C GLY A 96 14.33 0.84 8.06
N LEU A 97 14.50 -0.16 7.19
CA LEU A 97 13.51 -0.59 6.21
C LEU A 97 12.14 -0.80 6.87
N ARG A 98 11.16 0.05 6.55
CA ARG A 98 9.76 -0.11 6.96
C ARG A 98 9.12 -1.22 6.10
N CYS A 99 9.14 -2.45 6.61
CA CYS A 99 8.82 -3.71 5.92
C CYS A 99 7.57 -3.69 5.03
N VAL A 100 7.72 -4.09 3.77
CA VAL A 100 6.60 -4.42 2.88
C VAL A 100 6.03 -5.79 3.25
N TYR A 101 4.93 -5.79 4.00
CA TYR A 101 4.15 -7.00 4.24
C TYR A 101 3.01 -7.15 3.21
N ASN A 102 2.62 -8.40 2.96
CA ASN A 102 1.46 -8.74 2.15
C ASN A 102 0.31 -9.09 3.07
N TRP A 103 -0.88 -8.53 2.85
CA TRP A 103 -2.08 -8.97 3.55
C TRP A 103 -2.35 -10.43 3.21
N ARG A 104 -2.14 -11.32 4.19
CA ARG A 104 -2.71 -12.66 4.17
C ARG A 104 -4.04 -12.60 4.90
N TYR A 105 -5.09 -12.97 4.19
CA TYR A 105 -6.45 -13.10 4.70
C TYR A 105 -6.57 -14.12 5.83
#